data_AF-A0A924E421-F1
#
_entry.id   AF-A0A924E421-F1
#
_cell.length_a   1.000
_cell.length_b   1.000
_cell.length_c   1.000
_cell.angle_alpha   90.00
_cell.angle_beta   90.00
_cell.angle_gamma   90.00
#
_symmetry.space_group_name_H-M   'P 1'
#
loop_
_entity.id
_entity.type
_entity.pdbx_description
1 polymer ?
#
loop_
_entity_poly.entity_id
_entity_poly.type
_entity_poly.pdbx_seq_one_letter_code
_entity_poly.pdbx_strand_id
1 'polypeptide(L)'
;MAAPKKFFQDHVVLLLLSINAFLALFAAIEILIRINSGRSGAYIVKYHPTLGISAYQTGSVIEILSFIGFAFIVLAVHSILAIRIYRVNRPTAIAILSLGSLLLVLTIIVSNALLELH
;
A
#
# COMPACT_ATOMS: atom_id res chain seq x y z
N MET A 1 -39.80 -2.04 9.05
CA MET A 1 -38.76 -3.08 9.15
C MET A 1 -37.74 -2.83 8.04
N ALA A 2 -36.54 -2.34 8.35
CA ALA A 2 -35.53 -2.05 7.33
C ALA A 2 -34.83 -3.35 6.93
N ALA A 3 -34.92 -3.73 5.65
CA ALA A 3 -34.27 -4.92 5.11
C ALA A 3 -32.75 -4.89 5.40
N PRO A 4 -32.11 -6.05 5.65
CA PRO A 4 -30.68 -6.11 5.89
C PRO A 4 -29.93 -5.56 4.66
N LYS A 5 -29.31 -4.39 4.80
CA LYS A 5 -28.53 -3.77 3.72
C LYS A 5 -27.40 -4.70 3.32
N LYS A 6 -27.36 -5.10 2.05
CA LYS A 6 -26.29 -5.91 1.49
C LYS A 6 -24.99 -5.11 1.43
N PHE A 7 -23.84 -5.79 1.50
CA PHE A 7 -22.50 -5.17 1.45
C PHE A 7 -22.32 -4.18 0.29
N PHE A 8 -22.79 -4.56 -0.90
CA PHE A 8 -22.74 -3.74 -2.12
C PHE A 8 -23.85 -2.67 -2.22
N GLN A 9 -24.67 -2.49 -1.20
CA GLN A 9 -25.67 -1.42 -1.12
C GLN A 9 -25.29 -0.33 -0.11
N ASP A 10 -24.21 -0.52 0.64
CA ASP A 10 -23.73 0.48 1.58
C ASP A 10 -22.72 1.40 0.88
N HIS A 11 -23.16 2.63 0.61
CA HIS A 11 -22.35 3.66 -0.05
C HIS A 11 -21.05 3.93 0.71
N VAL A 12 -21.05 3.83 2.05
CA VAL A 12 -19.84 4.07 2.86
C VAL A 12 -18.81 2.97 2.65
N VAL A 13 -19.26 1.71 2.60
CA VAL A 13 -18.39 0.56 2.34
C VAL A 13 -17.85 0.59 0.92
N LEU A 14 -18.70 0.89 -0.06
CA LEU A 14 -18.30 1.04 -1.46
C LEU A 14 -17.27 2.18 -1.64
N LEU A 15 -17.49 3.32 -0.98
CA LEU A 15 -16.57 4.45 -0.99
C LEU A 15 -15.22 4.07 -0.38
N LEU A 16 -15.22 3.41 0.79
CA LEU A 16 -13.98 2.97 1.43
C LEU A 16 -13.24 1.93 0.60
N LEU A 17 -13.97 1.00 -0.03
CA LEU A 17 -13.40 0.00 -0.91
C LEU A 17 -12.77 0.65 -2.15
N SER A 18 -13.44 1.63 -2.76
CA SER A 18 -12.91 2.34 -3.93
C SER A 18 -11.70 3.19 -3.57
N ILE A 19 -11.70 3.86 -2.40
CA ILE A 19 -10.54 4.59 -1.87
C ILE A 19 -9.35 3.64 -1.68
N ASN A 20 -9.56 2.48 -1.05
CA ASN A 20 -8.50 1.49 -0.86
C ASN A 20 -7.95 0.97 -2.19
N ALA A 21 -8.84 0.64 -3.15
CA ALA A 21 -8.42 0.21 -4.47
C ALA A 21 -7.62 1.29 -5.20
N PHE A 22 -8.08 2.54 -5.13
CA PHE A 22 -7.40 3.69 -5.70
C PHE A 22 -6.02 3.89 -5.05
N LEU A 23 -5.92 3.85 -3.73
CA LEU A 23 -4.64 4.00 -3.01
C LEU A 23 -3.64 2.91 -3.36
N ALA A 24 -4.08 1.65 -3.46
CA ALA A 24 -3.20 0.55 -3.85
C ALA A 24 -2.69 0.70 -5.29
N LEU A 25 -3.56 1.09 -6.23
CA LEU A 25 -3.17 1.37 -7.61
C LEU A 25 -2.24 2.58 -7.71
N PHE A 26 -2.56 3.64 -6.97
CA PHE A 26 -1.74 4.85 -6.90
C PHE A 26 -0.34 4.53 -6.38
N ALA A 27 -0.24 3.78 -5.28
CA ALA A 27 1.04 3.32 -4.74
C ALA A 27 1.84 2.52 -5.77
N ALA A 28 1.19 1.59 -6.48
CA ALA A 28 1.83 0.78 -7.50
C ALA A 28 2.38 1.63 -8.67
N ILE A 29 1.57 2.57 -9.17
CA ILE A 29 1.95 3.47 -10.26
C ILE A 29 3.08 4.40 -9.83
N GLU A 30 3.00 4.98 -8.63
CA GLU A 30 4.00 5.90 -8.09
C GLU A 30 5.37 5.23 -7.97
N ILE A 31 5.41 4.01 -7.43
CA ILE A 31 6.62 3.20 -7.36
C ILE A 31 7.16 2.89 -8.76
N LEU A 32 6.29 2.50 -9.71
CA LEU A 32 6.70 2.12 -11.07
C LEU A 32 7.27 3.31 -11.84
N ILE A 33 6.67 4.49 -11.70
CA ILE A 33 7.16 5.74 -12.29
C ILE A 33 8.55 6.05 -11.72
N ARG A 34 8.73 5.95 -10.40
CA ARG A 34 10.02 6.25 -9.75
C ARG A 34 11.14 5.34 -10.21
N ILE A 35 10.88 4.03 -10.29
CA ILE A 35 11.82 3.05 -10.85
C ILE A 35 12.24 3.45 -12.27
N ASN A 36 11.30 3.87 -13.11
CA ASN A 36 11.59 4.24 -14.50
C ASN A 36 12.30 5.60 -14.63
N SER A 37 12.02 6.56 -13.75
CA SER A 37 12.70 7.88 -13.73
C SER A 37 14.12 7.82 -13.16
N GLY A 38 14.42 6.85 -12.28
CA GLY A 38 15.76 6.57 -11.78
C GLY A 38 16.64 5.89 -12.82
N ARG A 39 17.19 6.66 -13.78
CA ARG A 39 18.15 6.19 -14.81
C ARG A 39 19.55 5.85 -14.24
N SER A 40 19.60 5.07 -13.17
CA SER A 40 20.76 4.26 -12.83
C SER A 40 20.20 3.10 -12.00
N GLY A 41 20.48 1.87 -12.41
CA GLY A 41 19.94 0.65 -11.79
C GLY A 41 20.47 0.38 -10.38
N ALA A 42 20.69 1.44 -9.60
CA ALA A 42 21.24 1.36 -8.27
C ALA A 42 20.59 2.34 -7.27
N TYR A 43 19.81 1.78 -6.33
CA TYR A 43 19.27 2.53 -5.20
C TYR A 43 20.21 2.41 -3.99
N ILE A 44 20.60 3.48 -3.29
CA ILE A 44 21.59 3.39 -2.19
C ILE A 44 20.85 2.98 -0.91
N VAL A 45 21.07 1.76 -0.44
CA VAL A 45 20.34 1.18 0.71
C VAL A 45 21.12 1.32 2.02
N LYS A 46 22.46 1.36 1.99
CA LYS A 46 23.30 1.51 3.18
C LYS A 46 24.58 2.28 2.89
N TYR A 47 24.92 3.22 3.78
CA TYR A 47 26.25 3.83 3.86
C TYR A 47 27.09 3.06 4.89
N HIS A 48 28.13 2.36 4.44
CA HIS A 48 29.10 1.72 5.33
C HIS A 48 30.38 2.56 5.40
N PRO A 49 30.64 3.28 6.51
CA PRO A 49 31.84 4.13 6.64
C PRO A 49 33.16 3.33 6.64
N THR A 50 33.12 2.00 6.78
CA THR A 50 34.28 1.11 6.83
C THR A 50 34.90 0.74 5.48
N LEU A 51 34.30 1.13 4.35
CA LEU A 51 34.76 0.73 2.99
C LEU A 51 35.27 1.90 2.11
N GLY A 52 35.42 3.10 2.67
CA GLY A 52 35.92 4.28 1.94
C GLY A 52 34.85 4.98 1.07
N ILE A 53 35.32 5.92 0.23
CA ILE A 53 34.53 6.99 -0.44
C ILE A 53 33.45 6.48 -1.44
N SER A 54 33.38 5.17 -1.70
CA SER A 54 32.43 4.55 -2.65
C SER A 54 31.70 3.33 -2.07
N ALA A 55 31.33 3.37 -0.78
CA ALA A 55 30.63 2.28 -0.09
C ALA A 55 29.09 2.40 -0.17
N TYR A 56 28.56 2.71 -1.35
CA TYR A 56 27.12 2.74 -1.59
C TYR A 56 26.64 1.33 -1.92
N GLN A 57 25.95 0.68 -0.98
CA GLN A 57 25.38 -0.63 -1.24
C GLN A 57 24.05 -0.47 -1.99
N THR A 58 24.03 -0.97 -3.21
CA THR A 58 22.87 -0.89 -4.09
C THR A 58 21.76 -1.86 -3.65
N GLY A 59 20.62 -1.34 -3.23
CA GLY A 59 19.36 -2.07 -3.02
C GLY A 59 18.84 -2.71 -4.28
N SER A 60 18.34 -3.93 -4.12
CA SER A 60 17.72 -4.68 -5.21
C SER A 60 16.36 -4.09 -5.57
N VAL A 61 16.08 -3.96 -6.87
CA VAL A 61 14.76 -3.56 -7.42
C VAL A 61 13.62 -4.44 -6.86
N ILE A 62 13.95 -5.67 -6.45
CA ILE A 62 13.04 -6.63 -5.81
C ILE A 62 12.47 -6.08 -4.49
N GLU A 63 13.26 -5.36 -3.70
CA GLU A 63 12.81 -4.78 -2.43
C GLU A 63 11.76 -3.69 -2.67
N ILE A 64 11.95 -2.87 -3.70
CA ILE A 64 10.98 -1.83 -4.08
C ILE A 64 9.71 -2.45 -4.68
N LEU A 65 9.84 -3.51 -5.50
CA LEU A 65 8.70 -4.29 -6.01
C LEU A 65 7.89 -4.94 -4.89
N SER A 66 8.50 -5.26 -3.74
CA SER A 66 7.80 -5.86 -2.61
C SER A 66 6.74 -4.93 -2.00
N PHE A 67 6.92 -3.60 -2.09
CA PHE A 67 5.92 -2.63 -1.66
C PHE A 67 4.65 -2.66 -2.53
N ILE A 68 4.81 -2.89 -3.83
CA ILE A 68 3.68 -3.08 -4.75
C ILE A 68 2.89 -4.33 -4.34
N GLY A 69 3.61 -5.45 -4.16
CA GLY A 69 3.00 -6.71 -3.71
C GLY A 69 2.27 -6.55 -2.37
N PHE A 70 2.91 -5.86 -1.41
CA PHE A 70 2.32 -5.55 -0.12
C PHE A 70 1.02 -4.74 -0.25
N ALA A 71 0.98 -3.70 -1.08
CA ALA A 71 -0.23 -2.88 -1.28
C ALA A 71 -1.42 -3.72 -1.80
N PHE A 72 -1.18 -4.63 -2.76
CA PHE A 72 -2.23 -5.52 -3.27
C PHE A 72 -2.67 -6.56 -2.24
N ILE A 73 -1.75 -7.12 -1.46
CA ILE A 73 -2.09 -8.04 -0.37
C ILE A 73 -2.96 -7.33 0.68
N VAL A 74 -2.58 -6.12 1.08
CA VAL A 74 -3.36 -5.30 2.03
C VAL A 74 -4.76 -5.05 1.49
N LEU A 75 -4.89 -4.64 0.23
CA LEU A 75 -6.19 -4.43 -0.41
C LEU A 75 -7.04 -5.70 -0.40
N ALA A 76 -6.49 -6.84 -0.83
CA ALA A 76 -7.20 -8.09 -0.93
C ALA A 76 -7.66 -8.60 0.45
N VAL A 77 -6.75 -8.65 1.42
CA VAL A 77 -7.03 -9.15 2.77
C VAL A 77 -8.08 -8.29 3.46
N HIS A 78 -7.93 -6.95 3.45
CA HIS A 78 -8.90 -6.06 4.10
C HIS A 78 -10.26 -6.12 3.41
N SER A 79 -10.31 -6.26 2.08
CA SER A 79 -11.57 -6.41 1.34
C SER A 79 -12.29 -7.71 1.70
N ILE A 80 -11.58 -8.84 1.70
CA ILE A 80 -12.15 -10.15 2.06
C ILE A 80 -12.64 -10.15 3.51
N LEU A 81 -11.82 -9.61 4.42
CA LEU A 81 -12.14 -9.55 5.84
C LEU A 81 -13.36 -8.66 6.10
N ALA A 82 -13.44 -7.51 5.43
CA ALA A 82 -14.59 -6.61 5.50
C ALA A 82 -15.88 -7.28 4.99
N ILE A 83 -15.84 -7.99 3.85
CA ILE A 83 -17.01 -8.72 3.32
C ILE A 83 -17.52 -9.75 4.33
N ARG A 84 -16.60 -10.49 4.95
CA ARG A 84 -16.96 -11.55 5.91
C ARG A 84 -17.54 -10.97 7.19
N ILE A 85 -16.92 -9.93 7.74
CA ILE A 85 -17.31 -9.32 9.01
C ILE A 85 -18.55 -8.43 8.86
N TYR A 86 -18.81 -7.86 7.69
CA TYR A 86 -20.00 -7.03 7.46
C TYR A 86 -21.31 -7.79 7.67
N ARG A 87 -21.31 -9.12 7.46
CA ARG A 87 -22.46 -9.99 7.77
C ARG A 87 -22.74 -10.09 9.28
N VAL A 88 -21.73 -9.90 10.12
CA VAL A 88 -21.83 -9.99 11.58
C VAL A 88 -22.05 -8.61 12.18
N ASN A 89 -21.14 -7.67 11.90
CA ASN A 89 -21.15 -6.33 12.46
C ASN A 89 -20.65 -5.30 11.42
N ARG A 90 -21.56 -4.46 10.95
CA ARG A 90 -21.27 -3.31 10.06
C ARG A 90 -20.16 -2.39 10.59
N PRO A 91 -20.17 -1.91 11.85
CA PRO A 91 -19.17 -0.92 12.29
C PRO A 91 -17.74 -1.48 12.28
N THR A 92 -17.55 -2.75 12.62
CA THR A 92 -16.24 -3.42 12.56
C THR A 92 -15.75 -3.59 11.12
N ALA A 93 -16.64 -3.84 10.15
CA ALA A 93 -16.24 -3.92 8.74
C ALA A 93 -15.76 -2.56 8.21
N ILE A 94 -16.41 -1.46 8.62
CA ILE A 94 -15.99 -0.10 8.29
C ILE A 94 -14.63 0.20 8.93
N ALA A 95 -14.45 -0.17 10.21
CA ALA A 95 -13.18 0.01 10.91
C ALA A 95 -12.02 -0.72 10.21
N ILE A 96 -12.25 -1.94 9.73
CA ILE A 96 -11.26 -2.71 8.97
C ILE A 96 -10.91 -2.00 7.68
N LEU A 97 -11.89 -1.52 6.90
CA LEU A 97 -11.59 -0.81 5.66
C LEU A 97 -10.85 0.51 5.91
N SER A 98 -11.16 1.23 7.00
CA SER A 98 -10.43 2.45 7.37
C SER A 98 -9.02 2.18 7.89
N LEU A 99 -8.78 1.05 8.55
CA LEU A 99 -7.43 0.64 8.92
C LEU A 99 -6.63 0.23 7.67
N GLY A 100 -7.28 -0.40 6.70
CA GLY A 100 -6.70 -0.69 5.39
C GLY A 100 -6.27 0.58 4.66
N SER A 101 -7.08 1.65 4.68
CA SER A 101 -6.71 2.92 4.04
C SER A 101 -5.52 3.57 4.74
N LEU A 102 -5.52 3.58 6.07
CA LEU A 102 -4.38 4.08 6.84
C LEU A 102 -3.08 3.32 6.50
N LEU A 103 -3.15 1.99 6.41
CA LEU A 103 -1.99 1.16 6.10
C LEU A 103 -1.47 1.41 4.67
N LEU A 104 -2.36 1.59 3.69
CA LEU A 104 -1.99 1.93 2.32
C LEU A 104 -1.35 3.33 2.23
N VAL A 105 -1.88 4.31 2.96
CA VAL A 105 -1.29 5.65 3.04
C VAL A 105 0.12 5.59 3.65
N LEU A 106 0.30 4.85 4.75
CA LEU A 106 1.62 4.65 5.34
C LEU A 106 2.58 3.95 4.37
N THR A 107 2.08 2.99 3.58
CA THR A 107 2.88 2.32 2.55
C THR A 107 3.41 3.32 1.53
N ILE A 108 2.57 4.24 1.05
CA ILE A 108 2.96 5.30 0.11
C ILE A 108 4.00 6.24 0.74
N ILE A 109 3.80 6.64 2.00
CA ILE A 109 4.73 7.53 2.70
C ILE A 109 6.09 6.85 2.86
N VAL A 110 6.10 5.60 3.31
CA VAL A 110 7.34 4.83 3.53
C VAL A 110 8.04 4.54 2.21
N SER A 111 7.32 4.13 1.16
CA SER A 111 7.91 3.89 -0.16
C SER A 111 8.52 5.17 -0.73
N ASN A 112 7.82 6.30 -0.60
CA ASN A 112 8.35 7.59 -1.05
C ASN A 112 9.59 8.01 -0.23
N ALA A 113 9.54 7.93 1.10
CA ALA A 113 10.68 8.30 1.95
C ALA A 113 11.95 7.48 1.65
N LEU A 114 11.80 6.18 1.35
CA LEU A 114 12.91 5.33 0.95
C LEU A 114 13.44 5.65 -0.46
N LEU A 115 12.59 6.14 -1.36
CA LEU A 115 12.95 6.51 -2.73
C LEU A 115 13.44 7.97 -2.84
N GLU A 116 13.15 8.82 -1.86
CA GLU A 116 13.62 10.21 -1.77
C GLU A 116 14.96 10.32 -1.03
N LEU A 117 15.41 9.29 -0.33
CA LEU A 117 16.76 9.24 0.27
C LEU A 117 17.88 9.03 -0.76
N HIS A 118 17.69 9.58 -1.97
CA HIS A 118 18.58 9.57 -3.13
C HIS A 118 19.15 10.94 -3.44
#